data_AF-A0A532F4L5-F1
#
_entry.id   AF-A0A532F4L5-F1
#
_cell.length_a   1.000
_cell.length_b   1.000
_cell.length_c   1.000
_cell.angle_alpha   90.00
_cell.angle_beta   90.00
_cell.angle_gamma   90.00
#
_symmetry.space_group_name_H-M   'P 1'
#
loop_
_entity.id
_entity.type
_entity.pdbx_description
1 polymer ?
#
loop_
_entity_poly.entity_id
_entity_poly.type
_entity_poly.pdbx_seq_one_letter_code
_entity_poly.pdbx_strand_id
1 'polypeptide(L)'
;MINIDHVGVGYGVLILRVTELKKSTLKEAGYAVDLVNKLDYYGFLPGGDDEPFKEAGVSTVSITSGGAHPHMHQPTDTADTINPEILRNIARYVLALTWQLANAP
;
A
#
# COMPACT_ATOMS: atom_id res chain seq x y z
N MET A 1 3.47 -11.05 2.83
CA MET A 1 3.68 -10.49 1.48
C MET A 1 3.17 -9.06 1.45
N ILE A 2 3.95 -8.13 0.91
CA ILE A 2 3.52 -6.73 0.71
C ILE A 2 3.32 -6.56 -0.80
N ASN A 3 2.09 -6.30 -1.22
CA ASN A 3 1.78 -5.99 -2.61
C ASN A 3 1.69 -4.47 -2.77
N ILE A 4 2.27 -3.94 -3.83
CA ILE A 4 2.29 -2.50 -4.12
C ILE A 4 1.77 -2.34 -5.54
N ASP A 5 0.54 -1.85 -5.67
CA ASP A 5 -0.13 -1.74 -6.94
C ASP A 5 -0.99 -0.48 -6.99
N HIS A 6 -1.27 0.04 -8.18
CA HIS A 6 -2.05 1.26 -8.39
C HIS A 6 -1.59 2.40 -7.46
N VAL A 7 -0.30 2.72 -7.52
CA VAL A 7 0.33 3.76 -6.71
C VAL A 7 0.76 4.94 -7.57
N GLY A 8 0.69 6.15 -7.00
CA GLY A 8 1.20 7.37 -7.64
C GLY A 8 0.14 8.30 -8.21
N VAL A 9 -1.14 7.92 -8.21
CA VAL A 9 -2.26 8.74 -8.69
C VAL A 9 -3.30 8.94 -7.59
N GLY A 10 -4.09 10.01 -7.66
CA GLY A 10 -5.17 10.29 -6.71
C GLY A 10 -4.81 11.33 -5.66
N TYR A 11 -5.39 11.24 -4.47
CA TYR A 11 -5.29 12.25 -3.40
C TYR A 11 -4.31 11.87 -2.27
N GLY A 12 -3.56 10.77 -2.43
CA GLY A 12 -2.38 10.49 -1.61
C GLY A 12 -2.65 9.90 -0.22
N VAL A 13 -3.85 9.41 0.04
CA VAL A 13 -4.12 8.45 1.12
C VAL A 13 -3.56 7.08 0.71
N LEU A 14 -3.00 6.33 1.65
CA LEU A 14 -2.52 4.97 1.44
C LEU A 14 -3.64 4.01 1.86
N ILE A 15 -4.24 3.36 0.88
CA ILE A 15 -5.25 2.33 1.09
C ILE A 15 -4.51 1.03 1.41
N LEU A 16 -4.76 0.48 2.60
CA LEU A 16 -4.18 -0.76 3.09
C LEU A 16 -5.26 -1.83 3.12
N ARG A 17 -5.20 -2.79 2.20
CA ARG A 17 -6.08 -3.97 2.18
C ARG A 17 -5.38 -5.12 2.89
N VAL A 18 -5.94 -5.55 4.01
CA VAL A 18 -5.23 -6.40 4.96
C VAL A 18 -5.95 -7.73 5.13
N THR A 19 -5.18 -8.81 5.26
CA THR A 19 -5.67 -10.11 5.73
C THR A 19 -5.42 -10.25 7.24
N GLU A 20 -4.31 -10.86 7.63
CA GLU A 20 -4.04 -11.26 9.02
C GLU A 20 -3.03 -10.35 9.74
N LEU A 21 -2.41 -9.41 9.03
CA LEU A 21 -1.49 -8.46 9.66
C LEU A 21 -2.23 -7.56 10.66
N LYS A 22 -1.67 -7.42 11.85
CA LYS A 22 -2.27 -6.58 12.90
C LYS A 22 -2.26 -5.12 12.47
N LYS A 23 -3.41 -4.44 12.65
CA LYS A 23 -3.55 -3.00 12.39
C LYS A 23 -2.53 -2.15 13.17
N SER A 24 -2.11 -2.58 14.36
CA SER A 24 -1.09 -1.88 15.17
C SER A 24 0.26 -1.85 14.46
N THR A 25 0.70 -2.98 13.88
CA THR A 25 1.95 -3.07 13.11
C THR A 25 1.96 -2.10 11.93
N LEU A 26 0.84 -1.99 11.21
CA LEU A 26 0.68 -1.04 10.10
C LEU A 26 0.72 0.43 10.59
N LYS A 27 0.10 0.71 11.73
CA LYS A 27 0.13 2.06 12.34
C LYS A 27 1.52 2.47 12.78
N GLU A 28 2.27 1.56 13.40
CA GLU A 28 3.65 1.81 13.87
C GLU A 28 4.57 2.21 12.72
N ALA A 29 4.51 1.49 11.60
CA ALA A 29 5.21 1.87 10.38
C ALA A 29 4.79 3.27 9.90
N GLY A 30 3.50 3.61 9.97
CA GLY A 30 2.97 4.94 9.66
C GLY A 30 3.52 6.04 10.56
N TYR A 31 3.60 5.80 11.87
CA TYR A 31 4.20 6.75 12.82
C TYR A 31 5.68 6.99 12.55
N ALA A 32 6.43 5.94 12.22
CA ALA A 32 7.88 6.02 11.98
C ALA A 32 8.25 6.97 10.82
N VAL A 33 7.32 7.24 9.89
CA VAL A 33 7.55 8.11 8.73
C VAL A 33 6.58 9.29 8.64
N ASP A 34 5.83 9.57 9.71
CA ASP A 34 4.85 10.66 9.79
C ASP A 34 3.74 10.59 8.70
N LEU A 35 3.23 9.37 8.46
CA LEU A 35 2.17 9.10 7.50
C LEU A 35 0.92 8.45 8.13
N VAL A 36 0.87 8.29 9.45
CA VAL A 36 -0.23 7.61 10.15
C VAL A 36 -1.62 8.17 9.82
N ASN A 37 -1.72 9.49 9.64
CA ASN A 37 -2.98 10.18 9.32
C ASN A 37 -3.39 10.04 7.84
N LYS A 38 -2.54 9.42 7.01
CA LYS A 38 -2.81 9.11 5.61
C LYS A 38 -3.14 7.63 5.39
N LEU A 39 -3.20 6.81 6.43
CA LEU A 39 -3.49 5.38 6.31
C LEU A 39 -5.00 5.14 6.41
N ASP A 40 -5.55 4.43 5.43
CA ASP A 40 -6.93 3.94 5.47
C ASP A 40 -6.96 2.42 5.29
N TYR A 41 -7.87 1.74 5.99
CA TYR A 41 -7.80 0.30 6.22
C TYR A 41 -9.04 -0.41 5.73
N TYR A 42 -8.82 -1.42 4.90
CA TYR A 42 -9.87 -2.24 4.32
C TYR A 42 -9.54 -3.73 4.50
N GLY A 43 -10.57 -4.56 4.39
CA GLY A 43 -10.39 -6.00 4.25
C GLY A 43 -9.76 -6.35 2.90
N PHE A 44 -9.30 -7.60 2.81
CA PHE A 44 -8.81 -8.21 1.58
C PHE A 44 -9.77 -8.02 0.40
N LEU A 45 -9.21 -7.79 -0.79
CA LEU A 45 -9.93 -7.75 -2.06
C LEU A 45 -9.20 -8.70 -3.04
N PRO A 46 -9.90 -9.63 -3.70
CA PRO A 46 -9.29 -10.54 -4.66
C PRO A 46 -8.90 -9.83 -5.97
N GLY A 47 -8.03 -10.48 -6.76
CA GLY A 47 -7.61 -10.04 -8.10
C GLY A 47 -6.21 -9.44 -8.20
N GLY A 48 -5.48 -9.32 -7.08
CA GLY A 48 -4.09 -8.85 -7.07
C GLY A 48 -3.09 -9.98 -6.84
N ASP A 49 -1.80 -9.69 -7.03
CA ASP A 49 -0.71 -10.65 -6.80
C ASP A 49 -0.62 -11.16 -5.34
N ASP A 50 -1.25 -10.48 -4.39
CA ASP A 50 -1.37 -10.94 -3.00
C ASP A 50 -2.36 -12.10 -2.80
N GLU A 51 -3.25 -12.37 -3.75
CA GLU A 51 -4.25 -13.43 -3.66
C GLU A 51 -3.65 -14.83 -3.46
N PRO A 52 -2.74 -15.34 -4.32
CA PRO A 52 -2.16 -16.67 -4.13
C PRO A 52 -1.37 -16.80 -2.82
N PHE A 53 -0.77 -15.70 -2.32
CA PHE A 53 -0.08 -15.71 -1.03
C PHE A 53 -1.06 -15.85 0.13
N LYS A 54 -2.18 -15.12 0.10
CA LYS A 54 -3.26 -15.31 1.06
C LYS A 54 -3.77 -16.75 1.04
N GLU A 55 -4.02 -17.32 -0.15
CA GLU A 55 -4.50 -18.70 -0.28
C GLU A 55 -3.51 -19.73 0.29
N ALA A 56 -2.21 -19.44 0.20
CA ALA A 56 -1.15 -20.22 0.82
C ALA A 56 -0.99 -19.97 2.34
N GLY A 57 -1.85 -19.17 2.97
CA GLY A 57 -1.78 -18.85 4.41
C GLY A 57 -0.68 -17.85 4.78
N VAL A 58 -0.14 -17.11 3.81
CA VAL A 58 0.84 -16.04 4.07
C VAL A 58 0.09 -14.74 4.35
N SER A 59 0.34 -14.10 5.49
CA SER A 59 -0.27 -12.81 5.80
C SER A 59 0.11 -11.75 4.75
N THR A 60 -0.87 -11.01 4.27
CA THR A 60 -0.72 -10.04 3.18
C THR A 60 -1.22 -8.65 3.55
N VAL A 61 -0.60 -7.65 2.92
CA VAL A 61 -1.14 -6.31 2.79
C VAL A 61 -0.93 -5.82 1.37
N SER A 62 -2.01 -5.39 0.71
CA SER A 62 -1.94 -4.67 -0.55
C SER A 62 -2.06 -3.17 -0.27
N ILE A 63 -1.17 -2.40 -0.92
CA ILE A 63 -1.01 -0.96 -0.72
C ILE A 63 -1.28 -0.28 -2.06
N THR A 64 -2.28 0.61 -2.08
CA THR A 64 -2.62 1.43 -3.26
C THR A 64 -2.77 2.90 -2.88
N SER A 65 -2.68 3.82 -3.84
CA SER A 65 -3.02 5.22 -3.58
C SER A 65 -4.53 5.46 -3.73
N GLY A 66 -5.12 6.11 -2.73
CA GLY A 66 -6.53 6.46 -2.70
C GLY A 66 -6.88 7.58 -3.68
N GLY A 67 -8.02 7.45 -4.35
CA GLY A 67 -8.51 8.40 -5.35
C GLY A 67 -8.95 7.74 -6.64
N ALA A 68 -9.45 8.57 -7.55
CA ALA A 68 -9.74 8.12 -8.91
C ALA A 68 -8.43 7.89 -9.67
N HIS A 69 -8.38 6.81 -10.43
CA HIS A 69 -7.30 6.47 -11.37
C HIS A 69 -7.86 6.57 -12.80
N PRO A 70 -8.08 7.79 -13.33
CA PRO A 70 -8.84 7.99 -14.57
C PRO A 70 -8.15 7.43 -15.82
N HIS A 71 -6.83 7.23 -15.75
CA HIS A 71 -6.02 6.73 -16.85
C HIS A 71 -5.83 5.21 -16.80
N MET A 72 -6.25 4.54 -15.72
CA MET A 72 -6.04 3.10 -15.54
C MET A 72 -6.57 2.30 -16.73
N HIS A 73 -5.75 1.37 -17.23
CA HIS A 73 -6.04 0.54 -18.42
C HIS A 73 -6.34 1.34 -19.69
N GLN A 74 -5.91 2.61 -19.76
CA GLN A 74 -6.00 3.45 -20.95
C GLN A 74 -4.60 3.76 -21.49
N PRO A 75 -4.45 4.05 -22.80
CA PRO A 75 -3.18 4.51 -23.36
C PRO A 75 -2.68 5.85 -22.79
N THR A 76 -3.52 6.56 -22.02
CA THR A 76 -3.15 7.81 -21.34
C THR A 76 -2.46 7.57 -19.99
N ASP A 77 -2.35 6.32 -19.54
CA ASP A 77 -1.58 5.94 -18.36
C ASP A 77 -0.08 6.07 -18.65
N THR A 78 0.45 7.24 -18.32
CA THR A 78 1.82 7.64 -18.68
C THR A 78 2.54 8.19 -17.45
N ALA A 79 3.86 8.17 -17.49
CA ALA A 79 4.69 8.69 -16.41
C ALA A 79 4.34 10.14 -16.02
N ASP A 80 3.89 10.94 -16.98
CA ASP A 80 3.51 12.35 -16.76
C ASP A 80 2.25 12.52 -15.89
N THR A 81 1.43 11.48 -15.76
CA THR A 81 0.20 11.49 -14.94
C THR A 81 0.45 11.13 -13.47
N ILE A 82 1.67 10.73 -13.14
CA ILE A 82 2.07 10.34 -11.78
C ILE A 82 2.35 11.57 -10.92
N ASN A 83 1.92 11.53 -9.66
CA ASN A 83 2.32 12.46 -8.63
C ASN A 83 3.54 11.91 -7.84
N PRO A 84 4.73 12.53 -7.96
CA PRO A 84 5.94 12.05 -7.29
C PRO A 84 5.86 12.07 -5.75
N GLU A 85 5.05 12.96 -5.16
CA GLU A 85 4.89 13.01 -3.71
C GLU A 85 4.19 11.77 -3.16
N ILE A 86 3.19 11.25 -3.90
CA ILE A 86 2.49 10.02 -3.53
C ILE A 86 3.46 8.85 -3.55
N LEU A 87 4.26 8.72 -4.62
CA LEU A 87 5.28 7.67 -4.71
C LEU A 87 6.31 7.77 -3.59
N ARG A 88 6.78 8.98 -3.27
CA ARG A 88 7.73 9.20 -2.17
C ARG A 88 7.14 8.76 -0.82
N ASN A 89 5.89 9.11 -0.53
CA ASN A 89 5.23 8.73 0.71
C ASN A 89 5.03 7.21 0.81
N ILE A 90 4.59 6.58 -0.27
CA ILE A 90 4.44 5.12 -0.34
C ILE A 90 5.78 4.42 -0.16
N ALA A 91 6.83 4.87 -0.84
CA ALA A 91 8.17 4.29 -0.70
C ALA A 91 8.68 4.37 0.75
N ARG A 92 8.50 5.51 1.42
CA ARG A 92 8.86 5.68 2.84
C ARG A 92 8.07 4.74 3.75
N TYR A 93 6.76 4.63 3.54
CA TYR A 93 5.90 3.76 4.32
C TYR A 93 6.25 2.28 4.12
N VAL A 94 6.41 1.85 2.86
CA VAL A 94 6.80 0.47 2.51
C VAL A 94 8.13 0.13 3.15
N LEU A 95 9.14 1.02 3.05
CA LEU A 95 10.44 0.79 3.69
C LEU A 95 10.30 0.60 5.20
N ALA A 96 9.54 1.47 5.88
CA ALA A 96 9.32 1.36 7.32
C ALA A 96 8.63 0.06 7.70
N LEU A 97 7.58 -0.33 6.96
CA LEU A 97 6.83 -1.56 7.19
C LEU A 97 7.69 -2.80 6.93
N THR A 98 8.40 -2.86 5.81
CA THR A 98 9.32 -3.95 5.48
C THR A 98 10.40 -4.09 6.54
N TRP A 99 11.01 -2.98 6.96
CA TRP A 99 12.04 -2.98 7.99
C TRP A 99 11.51 -3.50 9.32
N GLN A 100 10.33 -3.02 9.75
CA GLN A 100 9.68 -3.47 10.96
C GLN A 100 9.36 -4.97 10.91
N LEU A 101 8.76 -5.46 9.82
CA LEU A 101 8.38 -6.87 9.68
C LEU A 101 9.60 -7.80 9.62
N ALA A 102 10.72 -7.34 9.05
CA ALA A 102 11.93 -8.14 8.93
C ALA A 102 12.81 -8.16 10.18
N ASN A 103 12.72 -7.12 11.03
CA ASN A 103 13.64 -6.92 12.17
C ASN A 103 12.94 -6.80 13.53
N ALA A 104 11.61 -6.91 13.61
CA ALA A 104 10.94 -6.99 14.91
C ALA A 104 11.41 -8.24 15.66
N PRO A 105 11.72 -8.12 16.98
CA PRO A 105 12.18 -9.23 17.80
C PRO A 105 11.13 -10.32 18.00
#